data_AF-A0A2N6CAK3-F1
#
_entry.id   AF-A0A2N6CAK3-F1
#
_cell.length_a   1.000
_cell.length_b   1.000
_cell.length_c   1.000
_cell.angle_alpha   90.00
_cell.angle_beta   90.00
_cell.angle_gamma   90.00
#
_symmetry.space_group_name_H-M   'P 1'
#
loop_
_entity.id
_entity.type
_entity.pdbx_description
1 polymer ?
#
loop_
_entity_poly.entity_id
_entity_poly.type
_entity_poly.pdbx_seq_one_letter_code
_entity_poly.pdbx_strand_id
1 'polypeptide(L)'
;TMCPSMPLADPQGDGIAILVGGKISNSRSAPKFSKLVIQFLPNNPPRWHEVVDAVKNILEVYAKDAKKYERVGEWAERIGWEKFFEKCNIPFTNKSIDDYRLAYDTWRTTTQFKFTSHIK
;
A
#
# COMPACT_ATOMS: atom_id res chain seq x y z
N THR A 1 13.15 1.29 -21.54
CA THR A 1 12.57 2.45 -22.27
C THR A 1 13.50 3.05 -23.30
N MET A 2 14.80 3.24 -23.00
CA MET A 2 15.76 3.90 -23.92
C MET A 2 16.26 3.02 -25.08
N CYS A 3 16.42 1.71 -24.85
CA CYS A 3 16.95 0.76 -25.82
C CYS A 3 15.86 -0.23 -26.25
N PRO A 4 15.47 -0.27 -27.54
CA PRO A 4 14.49 -1.24 -28.04
C PRO A 4 14.94 -2.70 -27.93
N SER A 5 16.25 -2.96 -27.92
CA SER A 5 16.81 -4.32 -27.87
C SER A 5 16.89 -4.93 -26.47
N MET A 6 16.26 -4.31 -25.46
CA MET A 6 16.15 -4.82 -24.10
C MET A 6 14.67 -5.05 -23.72
N PRO A 7 13.96 -6.00 -24.37
CA PRO A 7 12.58 -6.34 -24.00
C PRO A 7 12.56 -7.08 -22.66
N LEU A 8 11.56 -6.80 -21.84
CA LEU A 8 11.38 -7.42 -20.51
C LEU A 8 9.91 -7.73 -20.17
N ALA A 9 8.98 -7.49 -21.11
CA ALA A 9 7.58 -7.82 -20.91
C ALA A 9 7.42 -9.34 -20.88
N ASP A 10 6.67 -9.83 -19.88
CA ASP A 10 6.49 -11.26 -19.63
C ASP A 10 5.04 -11.52 -19.16
N PRO A 11 4.21 -12.27 -19.91
CA PRO A 11 2.81 -12.49 -19.54
C PRO A 11 2.60 -13.12 -18.16
N GLN A 12 3.55 -13.94 -17.69
CA GLN A 12 3.46 -14.61 -16.40
C GLN A 12 4.12 -13.81 -15.26
N GLY A 13 5.23 -13.13 -15.54
CA GLY A 13 5.98 -12.32 -14.58
C GLY A 13 5.42 -10.91 -14.36
N ASP A 14 4.72 -10.34 -15.34
CA ASP A 14 4.10 -9.02 -15.24
C ASP A 14 2.83 -9.05 -14.38
N GLY A 15 2.62 -7.98 -13.62
CA GLY A 15 1.46 -7.87 -12.74
C GLY A 15 1.27 -6.47 -12.18
N ILE A 16 0.44 -6.38 -11.14
CA ILE A 16 -0.03 -5.11 -10.57
C ILE A 16 0.39 -5.02 -9.10
N ALA A 17 1.01 -3.90 -8.75
CA ALA A 17 1.24 -3.49 -7.37
C ALA A 17 0.14 -2.50 -6.93
N ILE A 18 -0.33 -2.61 -5.68
CA ILE A 18 -1.31 -1.67 -5.11
C ILE A 18 -0.62 -0.77 -4.11
N LEU A 19 -0.74 0.54 -4.34
CA LEU A 19 -0.24 1.59 -3.47
C LEU A 19 -1.41 2.44 -2.93
N VAL A 20 -1.27 2.93 -1.70
CA VAL A 20 -2.33 3.73 -1.04
C VAL A 20 -1.76 4.93 -0.27
N GLY A 21 -2.63 5.89 0.06
CA GLY A 21 -2.33 6.97 1.00
C GLY A 21 -1.69 8.22 0.40
N GLY A 22 -1.50 8.27 -0.92
CA GLY A 22 -1.00 9.47 -1.59
C GLY A 22 -2.04 10.59 -1.66
N LYS A 23 -1.57 11.84 -1.68
CA LYS A 23 -2.43 13.01 -1.94
C LYS A 23 -1.64 14.21 -2.46
N ILE A 24 -2.34 15.10 -3.18
CA ILE A 24 -1.78 16.34 -3.73
C ILE A 24 -2.25 17.62 -3.01
N SER A 25 -3.42 17.61 -2.38
CA SER A 25 -3.98 18.81 -1.74
C SER A 25 -3.29 19.13 -0.41
N ASN A 26 -3.10 20.43 -0.13
CA ASN A 26 -2.61 20.95 1.17
C ASN A 26 -3.67 21.00 2.29
N SER A 27 -4.90 20.55 2.03
CA SER A 27 -5.95 20.55 3.06
C SER A 27 -5.60 19.58 4.19
N ARG A 28 -5.64 20.07 5.43
CA ARG A 28 -5.38 19.36 6.72
C ARG A 28 -3.95 18.85 6.95
N SER A 29 -3.35 18.22 5.94
CA SER A 29 -1.97 17.74 5.97
C SER A 29 -1.23 18.08 4.66
N ALA A 30 0.10 18.00 4.65
CA ALA A 30 0.90 18.24 3.44
C ALA A 30 0.71 17.12 2.37
N PRO A 31 1.03 17.36 1.10
CA PRO A 31 1.05 16.33 0.05
C PRO A 31 1.93 15.13 0.43
N LYS A 32 1.54 13.93 -0.01
CA LYS A 32 2.24 12.68 0.34
C LYS A 32 2.29 11.73 -0.85
N PHE A 33 3.37 10.96 -0.93
CA PHE A 33 3.47 9.81 -1.82
C PHE A 33 2.65 8.64 -1.29
N SER A 34 2.01 7.90 -2.20
CA SER A 34 1.42 6.60 -1.90
C SER A 34 2.49 5.58 -1.50
N LYS A 35 2.10 4.58 -0.71
CA LYS A 35 2.97 3.54 -0.15
C LYS A 35 2.52 2.16 -0.64
N LEU A 36 3.47 1.27 -0.89
CA LEU A 36 3.21 -0.09 -1.35
C LEU A 36 2.56 -0.92 -0.24
N VAL A 37 1.38 -1.47 -0.52
CA VAL A 37 0.65 -2.33 0.43
C VAL A 37 0.44 -3.74 -0.09
N ILE A 38 0.30 -3.92 -1.40
CA ILE A 38 0.29 -5.24 -2.04
C ILE A 38 1.33 -5.21 -3.15
N GLN A 39 2.29 -6.12 -3.07
CA GLN A 39 3.51 -6.02 -3.88
C GLN A 39 3.31 -6.59 -5.29
N PHE A 40 2.46 -7.61 -5.40
CA PHE A 40 2.19 -8.25 -6.67
C PHE A 40 0.82 -8.93 -6.68
N LEU A 41 0.07 -8.68 -7.75
CA LEU A 41 -1.11 -9.43 -8.15
C LEU A 41 -0.95 -9.79 -9.63
N PRO A 42 -1.22 -11.05 -10.03
CA PRO A 42 -1.04 -11.47 -11.41
C PRO A 42 -2.00 -10.76 -12.36
N ASN A 43 -1.62 -10.67 -13.63
CA ASN A 43 -2.52 -10.20 -14.67
C ASN A 43 -3.57 -11.26 -15.01
N ASN A 44 -4.83 -10.99 -14.66
CA ASN A 44 -5.97 -11.84 -14.98
C ASN A 44 -7.02 -11.11 -15.87
N PRO A 45 -6.70 -10.84 -17.15
CA PRO A 45 -7.66 -10.27 -18.09
C PRO A 45 -8.89 -11.18 -18.28
N PRO A 46 -10.07 -10.61 -18.59
CA PRO A 46 -10.34 -9.20 -18.86
C PRO A 46 -10.80 -8.41 -17.62
N ARG A 47 -10.82 -9.00 -16.42
CA ARG A 47 -11.50 -8.42 -15.25
C ARG A 47 -10.67 -8.21 -13.99
N TRP A 48 -9.49 -8.82 -13.88
CA TRP A 48 -8.57 -8.65 -12.73
C TRP A 48 -9.28 -8.76 -11.38
N HIS A 49 -10.00 -9.86 -11.17
CA HIS A 49 -10.85 -10.05 -10.00
C HIS A 49 -10.11 -9.82 -8.68
N GLU A 50 -8.87 -10.30 -8.58
CA GLU A 50 -8.02 -10.16 -7.40
C GLU A 50 -7.69 -8.69 -7.08
N VAL A 51 -7.45 -7.88 -8.12
CA VAL A 51 -7.16 -6.45 -7.98
C VAL A 51 -8.41 -5.70 -7.53
N VAL A 52 -9.54 -5.99 -8.18
CA VAL A 52 -10.82 -5.35 -7.85
C VAL A 52 -11.22 -5.67 -6.41
N ASP A 53 -11.11 -6.92 -6.00
CA ASP A 53 -11.45 -7.36 -4.65
C ASP A 53 -10.54 -6.70 -3.61
N ALA A 54 -9.23 -6.63 -3.87
CA ALA A 54 -8.28 -5.95 -2.99
C ALA A 54 -8.58 -4.45 -2.84
N VAL A 55 -8.81 -3.74 -3.95
CA VAL A 55 -9.14 -2.30 -3.93
C VAL A 55 -10.48 -2.05 -3.23
N LYS A 56 -11.49 -2.87 -3.52
CA LYS A 56 -12.81 -2.76 -2.91
C LYS A 56 -12.75 -2.99 -1.41
N ASN A 57 -12.04 -4.01 -0.96
CA ASN A 57 -11.85 -4.30 0.45
C ASN A 57 -11.19 -3.11 1.19
N ILE A 58 -10.09 -2.55 0.65
CA ILE A 58 -9.45 -1.36 1.24
C ILE A 58 -10.43 -0.19 1.34
N LEU A 59 -11.21 0.06 0.29
CA LEU A 59 -12.18 1.15 0.24
C LEU A 59 -13.31 0.97 1.27
N GLU A 60 -13.86 -0.23 1.38
CA GLU A 60 -14.92 -0.55 2.33
C GLU A 60 -14.45 -0.46 3.79
N VAL A 61 -13.25 -0.97 4.09
CA VAL A 61 -12.68 -0.89 5.44
C VAL A 61 -12.37 0.56 5.82
N TYR A 62 -11.79 1.33 4.89
CA TYR A 62 -11.57 2.75 5.07
C TYR A 62 -12.88 3.51 5.32
N ALA A 63 -13.91 3.30 4.49
CA ALA A 63 -15.19 4.00 4.62
C ALA A 63 -15.89 3.72 5.95
N LYS A 64 -15.69 2.53 6.54
CA LYS A 64 -16.27 2.13 7.83
C LYS A 64 -15.53 2.71 9.05
N ASP A 65 -14.21 2.94 8.97
CA ASP A 65 -13.36 3.29 10.12
C ASP A 65 -12.78 4.73 10.07
N ALA A 66 -12.77 5.35 8.89
CA ALA A 66 -12.27 6.71 8.72
C ALA A 66 -13.21 7.75 9.33
N LYS A 67 -12.61 8.80 9.90
CA LYS A 67 -13.36 9.94 10.43
C LYS A 67 -13.70 10.91 9.30
N LYS A 68 -14.74 11.74 9.51
CA LYS A 68 -15.13 12.78 8.56
C LYS A 68 -13.91 13.60 8.12
N TYR A 69 -13.77 13.79 6.81
CA TYR A 69 -12.68 14.49 6.12
C TYR A 69 -11.31 13.80 6.11
N GLU A 70 -11.12 12.66 6.78
CA GLU A 70 -9.87 11.91 6.63
C GLU A 70 -9.72 11.44 5.19
N ARG A 71 -8.48 11.41 4.71
CA ARG A 71 -8.10 10.66 3.50
C ARG A 71 -7.50 9.33 3.91
N VAL A 72 -7.40 8.38 2.98
CA VAL A 72 -6.82 7.05 3.23
C VAL A 72 -5.45 7.11 3.91
N GLY A 73 -4.57 8.05 3.49
CA GLY A 73 -3.26 8.22 4.10
C GLY A 73 -3.31 8.77 5.53
N GLU A 74 -4.20 9.73 5.78
CA GLU A 74 -4.40 10.30 7.13
C GLU A 74 -5.00 9.27 8.09
N TRP A 75 -5.93 8.45 7.58
CA TRP A 75 -6.48 7.31 8.29
C TRP A 75 -5.39 6.30 8.66
N ALA A 76 -4.60 5.84 7.68
CA ALA A 76 -3.52 4.87 7.88
C ALA A 76 -2.48 5.36 8.90
N GLU A 77 -2.09 6.64 8.83
CA GLU A 77 -1.15 7.24 9.79
C GLU A 77 -1.74 7.36 11.19
N ARG A 78 -3.02 7.72 11.32
CA ARG A 78 -3.70 7.79 12.63
C ARG A 78 -3.79 6.42 13.29
N ILE A 79 -4.19 5.38 12.55
CA ILE A 79 -4.34 4.04 13.13
C ILE A 79 -2.99 3.33 13.26
N GLY A 80 -1.98 3.73 12.50
CA GLY A 80 -0.70 3.05 12.35
C GLY A 80 -0.77 1.96 11.28
N TRP A 81 0.31 1.80 10.51
CA TRP A 81 0.37 0.84 9.41
C TRP A 81 0.11 -0.60 9.87
N GLU A 82 0.56 -0.98 11.07
CA GLU A 82 0.28 -2.29 11.64
C GLU A 82 -1.23 -2.59 11.73
N LYS A 83 -2.03 -1.59 12.12
CA LYS A 83 -3.49 -1.72 12.18
C LYS A 83 -4.15 -1.61 10.81
N PHE A 84 -3.55 -0.90 9.87
CA PHE A 84 -4.03 -0.86 8.49
C PHE A 84 -3.97 -2.26 7.86
N PHE A 85 -2.82 -2.94 7.93
CA PHE A 85 -2.68 -4.30 7.40
C PHE A 85 -3.64 -5.27 8.08
N GLU A 86 -3.77 -5.20 9.41
CA GLU A 86 -4.71 -6.04 10.19
C GLU A 86 -6.18 -5.80 9.79
N LYS A 87 -6.63 -4.54 9.72
CA LYS A 87 -8.02 -4.21 9.38
C LYS A 87 -8.37 -4.55 7.94
N CYS A 88 -7.43 -4.35 7.01
CA CYS A 88 -7.62 -4.69 5.61
C CYS A 88 -7.36 -6.18 5.34
N ASN A 89 -6.90 -6.96 6.33
CA ASN A 89 -6.49 -8.36 6.16
C ASN A 89 -5.52 -8.55 4.97
N ILE A 90 -4.54 -7.65 4.88
CA ILE A 90 -3.51 -7.69 3.84
C ILE A 90 -2.23 -8.24 4.48
N PRO A 91 -1.61 -9.28 3.90
CA PRO A 91 -0.36 -9.80 4.43
C PRO A 91 0.75 -8.75 4.26
N PHE A 92 1.40 -8.42 5.38
CA PHE A 92 2.65 -7.66 5.34
C PHE A 92 3.80 -8.60 4.97
N THR A 93 4.57 -8.25 3.94
CA THR A 93 5.74 -9.02 3.53
C THR A 93 6.98 -8.14 3.53
N ASN A 94 8.16 -8.75 3.49
CA ASN A 94 9.43 -8.03 3.37
C ASN A 94 9.50 -7.13 2.12
N LYS A 95 8.73 -7.44 1.07
CA LYS A 95 8.65 -6.65 -0.15
C LYS A 95 7.94 -5.30 0.05
N SER A 96 7.25 -5.09 1.16
CA SER A 96 6.71 -3.77 1.56
C SER A 96 7.76 -2.86 2.24
N ILE A 97 8.92 -3.41 2.61
CA ILE A 97 9.99 -2.65 3.26
C ILE A 97 10.84 -2.01 2.17
N ASP A 98 11.06 -0.69 2.27
CA ASP A 98 11.92 0.01 1.34
C ASP A 98 13.37 -0.48 1.49
N ASP A 99 13.99 -0.78 0.35
CA ASP A 99 15.39 -1.16 0.21
C ASP A 99 16.17 -0.23 -0.75
N TYR A 100 15.52 0.83 -1.23
CA TYR A 100 16.15 1.81 -2.10
C TYR A 100 17.04 2.78 -1.31
N ARG A 101 17.82 3.60 -2.04
CA ARG A 101 18.76 4.55 -1.42
C ARG A 101 18.05 5.44 -0.40
N LEU A 102 18.65 5.58 0.78
CA LEU A 102 18.10 6.33 1.93
C LEU A 102 16.80 5.75 2.52
N ALA A 103 16.54 4.45 2.33
CA ALA A 103 15.38 3.75 2.91
C ALA A 103 15.27 3.84 4.44
N TYR A 104 16.36 4.16 5.15
CA TYR A 104 16.40 4.30 6.60
C TYR A 104 15.26 5.19 7.15
N ASP A 105 14.90 6.25 6.43
CA ASP A 105 13.84 7.18 6.83
C ASP A 105 12.42 6.58 6.76
N THR A 106 12.26 5.41 6.12
CA THR A 106 10.99 4.68 6.08
C THR A 106 10.84 3.68 7.23
N TRP A 107 11.94 3.35 7.92
CA TRP A 107 11.95 2.37 8.99
C TRP A 107 11.46 2.97 10.32
N ARG A 108 10.99 2.10 11.22
CA ARG A 108 10.55 2.55 12.55
C ARG A 108 11.76 2.67 13.48
N THR A 109 12.15 3.91 13.79
CA THR A 109 13.23 4.25 14.74
C THR A 109 12.69 4.69 16.10
N THR A 110 11.62 4.05 16.56
CA THR A 110 10.93 4.32 17.83
C THR A 110 10.40 3.04 18.46
N THR A 111 10.24 3.03 19.78
CA THR A 111 9.64 1.92 20.53
C THR A 111 8.11 1.92 20.47
N GLN A 112 7.49 2.96 19.93
CA GLN A 112 6.04 3.08 19.86
C GLN A 112 5.49 2.18 18.74
N PHE A 113 4.76 1.11 19.09
CA PHE A 113 4.01 0.27 18.15
C PHE A 113 2.79 -0.36 18.83
N LYS A 114 1.86 -0.90 18.04
CA LYS A 114 0.69 -1.63 18.54
C LYS A 114 0.83 -3.12 18.29
N PHE A 115 0.41 -3.95 19.25
CA PHE A 115 0.30 -5.39 19.03
C PHE A 115 -0.85 -5.69 18.06
N THR A 116 -0.61 -6.57 17.09
CA THR A 116 -1.55 -6.95 16.02
C THR A 116 -1.41 -8.44 15.73
N SER A 117 -2.45 -9.06 15.14
CA SER A 117 -2.42 -10.46 14.73
C SER A 117 -1.44 -10.76 13.57
N HIS A 118 -0.95 -9.72 12.89
CA HIS A 118 0.04 -9.83 11.82
C HIS A 118 1.49 -9.72 12.33
N ILE A 119 1.68 -9.44 13.61
CA ILE A 119 2.96 -9.59 14.30
C ILE A 119 2.95 -11.01 14.88
N LYS A 120 3.54 -11.97 14.18
CA LYS A 120 3.87 -13.30 14.72
C LYS A 120 5.34 -13.34 15.12
#